data_AF-A0A919MSR1-F1
#
_entry.id   AF-A0A919MSR1-F1
#
_cell.length_a   1.000
_cell.length_b   1.000
_cell.length_c   1.000
_cell.angle_alpha   90.00
_cell.angle_beta   90.00
_cell.angle_gamma   90.00
#
_symmetry.space_group_name_H-M   'P 1'
#
loop_
_entity.id
_entity.type
_entity.pdbx_description
1 polymer ?
#
loop_
_entity_poly.entity_id
_entity_poly.type
_entity_poly.pdbx_seq_one_letter_code
_entity_poly.pdbx_strand_id
1 'polypeptide(L)'
;MRGALIAVGVIVMGYAVLGAATDLDLKPGGVVLFLAAVLVAHDAVLLPVTIACGALLARFAPRWARPSMQAAGITSLAVGFVALPLVLGYGRSGDNPSVLPLAYGRGLALILAMTWTAALVSAARARSRTAERRADRDSR
;
A
#
# COMPACT_ATOMS: atom_id res chain seq x y z
N MET A 1 9.37 10.21 17.70
CA MET A 1 8.39 9.50 16.83
C MET A 1 8.68 8.01 16.70
N ARG A 2 9.90 7.57 16.34
CA ARG A 2 10.24 6.13 16.21
C ARG A 2 9.92 5.28 17.46
N GLY A 3 10.35 5.72 18.64
CA GLY A 3 10.10 4.97 19.89
C GLY A 3 8.62 4.82 20.24
N ALA A 4 7.80 5.83 19.95
CA ALA A 4 6.35 5.76 20.17
C ALA A 4 5.68 4.74 19.25
N LEU A 5 6.05 4.70 17.97
CA LEU A 5 5.54 3.71 17.02
C LEU A 5 5.94 2.29 17.41
N ILE A 6 7.18 2.09 17.87
CA ILE A 6 7.66 0.80 18.37
C ILE A 6 6.84 0.39 19.60
N ALA A 7 6.69 1.29 20.58
CA ALA A 7 5.93 1.01 21.80
C ALA A 7 4.48 0.63 21.51
N VAL A 8 3.79 1.38 20.63
CA VAL A 8 2.43 1.07 20.19
C VAL A 8 2.36 -0.30 19.52
N GLY A 9 3.30 -0.59 18.61
CA GLY A 9 3.35 -1.89 17.93
C GLY A 9 3.54 -3.05 18.91
N VAL A 10 4.44 -2.89 19.89
CA VAL A 10 4.69 -3.90 20.94
C VAL A 10 3.45 -4.11 21.80
N ILE A 11 2.74 -3.04 22.19
CA ILE A 11 1.51 -3.13 22.98
C ILE A 11 0.43 -3.90 22.21
N VAL A 12 0.22 -3.58 20.93
CA VAL A 12 -0.79 -4.24 20.09
C VAL A 12 -0.45 -5.72 19.90
N MET A 13 0.82 -6.06 19.63
CA MET A 13 1.25 -7.45 19.50
C MET A 13 1.13 -8.21 20.82
N GLY A 14 1.50 -7.57 21.94
CA GLY A 14 1.34 -8.14 23.27
C GLY A 14 -0.13 -8.45 23.60
N TYR A 15 -1.04 -7.53 23.27
CA TYR A 15 -2.48 -7.75 23.44
C TYR A 15 -3.00 -8.93 22.61
N ALA A 16 -2.58 -9.03 21.33
CA ALA A 16 -2.97 -10.14 20.46
C ALA A 16 -2.47 -11.50 20.99
N VAL A 17 -1.22 -11.56 21.47
CA VAL A 17 -0.64 -12.77 22.06
C VAL A 17 -1.33 -13.13 23.37
N LEU A 18 -1.62 -12.15 24.23
CA LEU A 18 -2.35 -12.39 25.48
C LEU A 18 -3.74 -12.96 25.19
N GLY A 19 -4.49 -12.34 24.27
CA GLY A 19 -5.82 -12.80 23.88
C GLY A 19 -5.81 -14.23 23.36
N ALA A 20 -4.82 -14.56 22.51
CA ALA A 20 -4.62 -15.92 22.00
C ALA A 20 -4.25 -16.92 23.12
N ALA A 21 -3.42 -16.52 24.08
CA ALA A 21 -2.99 -17.39 25.17
C ALA A 21 -4.09 -17.68 26.20
N THR A 22 -5.06 -16.76 26.36
CA THR A 22 -6.19 -16.93 27.27
C THR A 22 -7.36 -17.71 26.69
N ASP A 23 -7.33 -18.02 25.40
CA ASP A 23 -8.39 -18.74 24.69
C ASP A 23 -8.15 -20.26 24.75
N LEU A 24 -9.01 -20.97 25.50
CA LEU A 24 -8.88 -22.41 25.76
C LEU A 24 -9.17 -23.28 24.54
N ASP A 25 -9.92 -22.77 23.56
CA ASP A 25 -10.26 -23.50 22.33
C ASP A 25 -9.25 -23.25 21.19
N LEU A 26 -8.24 -22.41 21.44
CA LEU A 26 -7.24 -22.08 20.44
C LEU A 26 -6.34 -23.28 20.15
N LYS A 27 -6.26 -23.64 18.87
CA LYS A 27 -5.29 -24.64 18.38
C LYS A 27 -4.03 -23.91 17.89
N PRO A 28 -2.99 -23.74 18.72
CA PRO A 28 -1.84 -22.89 18.40
C PRO A 28 -1.13 -23.32 17.13
N GLY A 29 -1.00 -24.63 16.89
CA GLY A 29 -0.41 -25.16 15.66
C GLY A 29 -1.21 -24.79 14.40
N GLY A 30 -2.55 -24.83 14.49
CA GLY A 30 -3.42 -24.42 13.38
C GLY A 30 -3.35 -22.93 13.09
N VAL A 31 -3.27 -22.10 14.13
CA VAL A 31 -3.11 -20.64 14.01
C VAL A 31 -1.77 -20.29 13.39
N VAL A 32 -0.67 -20.88 13.87
CA VAL A 32 0.66 -20.65 13.29
C VAL A 32 0.72 -21.12 11.84
N LEU A 33 0.15 -22.28 11.52
CA LEU A 33 0.08 -22.77 10.15
C LEU A 33 -0.75 -21.86 9.26
N PHE A 34 -1.88 -21.36 9.74
CA PHE A 34 -2.72 -20.39 9.02
C PHE A 34 -1.96 -19.08 8.78
N LEU A 35 -1.33 -18.51 9.81
CA LEU A 35 -0.53 -17.29 9.66
C LEU A 35 0.62 -17.49 8.67
N ALA A 36 1.35 -18.60 8.77
CA ALA A 36 2.44 -18.92 7.87
C ALA A 36 1.96 -19.12 6.44
N ALA A 37 0.86 -19.86 6.24
CA ALA A 37 0.27 -20.08 4.92
C ALA A 37 -0.23 -18.79 4.29
N VAL A 38 -0.92 -17.93 5.06
CA VAL A 38 -1.35 -16.61 4.61
C VAL A 38 -0.14 -15.74 4.27
N LEU A 39 0.88 -15.70 5.12
CA LEU A 39 2.09 -14.90 4.89
C LEU A 39 2.80 -15.34 3.60
N VAL A 40 3.02 -16.65 3.44
CA VAL A 40 3.69 -17.19 2.25
C VAL A 40 2.85 -16.94 1.00
N ALA A 41 1.54 -17.21 1.04
CA ALA A 41 0.65 -16.94 -0.09
C ALA A 41 0.62 -15.44 -0.42
N HIS A 42 0.64 -14.58 0.60
CA HIS A 42 0.65 -13.14 0.44
C HIS A 42 1.95 -12.66 -0.21
N ASP A 43 3.10 -13.09 0.28
CA ASP A 43 4.42 -12.70 -0.23
C ASP A 43 4.66 -13.28 -1.63
N ALA A 44 4.20 -14.51 -1.89
CA ALA A 44 4.26 -15.12 -3.21
C ALA A 44 3.45 -14.36 -4.26
N VAL A 45 2.46 -13.54 -3.86
CA VAL A 45 1.69 -12.69 -4.78
C VAL A 45 2.24 -11.26 -4.80
N LEU A 46 2.45 -10.64 -3.62
CA LEU A 46 2.91 -9.26 -3.54
C LEU A 46 4.29 -9.08 -4.15
N LEU A 47 5.21 -9.99 -3.87
CA LEU A 47 6.60 -9.85 -4.30
C LEU A 47 6.71 -9.85 -5.84
N PRO A 48 6.14 -10.81 -6.59
CA PRO A 48 6.16 -10.75 -8.06
C PRO A 48 5.36 -9.57 -8.62
N VAL A 49 4.22 -9.22 -8.02
CA VAL A 49 3.42 -8.07 -8.47
C VAL A 49 4.18 -6.75 -8.29
N THR A 50 4.82 -6.56 -7.13
CA THR A 50 5.61 -5.35 -6.85
C THR A 50 6.86 -5.28 -7.72
N ILE A 51 7.54 -6.40 -7.97
CA ILE A 51 8.66 -6.47 -8.92
C ILE A 51 8.19 -6.15 -10.34
N ALA A 52 7.07 -6.73 -10.79
CA ALA A 52 6.51 -6.48 -12.12
C ALA A 52 6.15 -5.00 -12.28
N CYS A 53 5.43 -4.40 -11.32
CA CYS A 53 5.13 -2.97 -11.31
C CYS A 53 6.40 -2.12 -11.29
N GLY A 54 7.38 -2.47 -10.46
CA GLY A 54 8.68 -1.81 -10.41
C GLY A 54 9.43 -1.87 -11.73
N ALA A 55 9.39 -3.01 -12.43
CA ALA A 55 10.01 -3.22 -13.74
C ALA A 55 9.30 -2.45 -14.86
N LEU A 56 7.96 -2.48 -14.87
CA LEU A 56 7.12 -1.67 -15.76
C LEU A 56 7.44 -0.17 -15.57
N LEU A 57 7.42 0.31 -14.33
CA LEU A 57 7.77 1.70 -14.03
C LEU A 57 9.22 2.02 -14.40
N ALA A 58 10.16 1.12 -14.14
CA ALA A 58 11.57 1.30 -14.50
C ALA A 58 11.80 1.40 -16.01
N ARG A 59 10.92 0.78 -16.83
CA ARG A 59 10.97 0.81 -18.29
C ARG A 59 10.43 2.12 -18.88
N PHE A 60 9.44 2.73 -18.24
CA PHE A 60 8.78 3.95 -18.76
C PHE A 60 9.21 5.25 -18.04
N ALA A 61 9.76 5.16 -16.84
CA ALA A 61 10.09 6.33 -16.02
C ALA A 61 11.56 6.78 -16.15
N PRO A 62 11.80 8.09 -16.34
CA PRO A 62 13.13 8.68 -16.20
C PRO A 62 13.72 8.45 -14.80
N ARG A 63 15.05 8.26 -14.71
CA ARG A 63 15.75 7.94 -13.44
C ARG A 63 15.43 8.89 -12.28
N TRP A 64 15.18 10.17 -12.56
CA TRP A 64 14.83 11.19 -11.57
C TRP A 64 13.39 11.10 -11.03
N ALA A 65 12.47 10.43 -11.74
CA ALA A 65 11.07 10.27 -11.34
C ALA A 65 10.78 8.92 -10.66
N ARG A 66 11.71 7.95 -10.77
CA ARG A 66 11.55 6.58 -10.28
C ARG A 66 11.05 6.44 -8.84
N PRO A 67 11.65 7.07 -7.81
CA PRO A 67 11.21 6.85 -6.43
C PRO A 67 9.78 7.35 -6.18
N SER A 68 9.40 8.49 -6.75
CA SER A 68 8.03 9.02 -6.62
C SER A 68 7.00 8.14 -7.35
N MET A 69 7.35 7.61 -8.52
CA MET A 69 6.47 6.71 -9.28
C MET A 69 6.35 5.33 -8.64
N GLN A 70 7.42 4.81 -8.02
CA GLN A 70 7.38 3.57 -7.23
C GLN A 70 6.47 3.72 -6.01
N ALA A 71 6.59 4.84 -5.28
CA ALA A 71 5.72 5.12 -4.14
C ALA A 71 4.23 5.15 -4.55
N ALA A 72 3.89 5.89 -5.62
CA ALA A 72 2.52 5.90 -6.15
C ALA A 72 2.04 4.53 -6.62
N GLY A 73 2.92 3.73 -7.25
CA GLY A 73 2.62 2.36 -7.65
C GLY A 73 2.25 1.48 -6.46
N ILE A 74 3.08 1.48 -5.40
CA ILE A 74 2.83 0.71 -4.17
C ILE A 74 1.53 1.16 -3.49
N THR A 75 1.31 2.48 -3.36
CA THR A 75 0.08 3.02 -2.79
C THR A 75 -1.15 2.62 -3.60
N SER A 76 -1.06 2.71 -4.94
CA SER A 76 -2.16 2.29 -5.83
C SER A 76 -2.50 0.81 -5.68
N LEU A 77 -1.47 -0.03 -5.47
CA LEU A 77 -1.64 -1.46 -5.28
C LEU A 77 -2.33 -1.78 -3.96
N ALA A 78 -1.89 -1.15 -2.87
CA ALA A 78 -2.50 -1.29 -1.55
C ALA A 78 -3.96 -0.82 -1.54
N VAL A 79 -4.23 0.37 -2.10
CA VAL A 79 -5.59 0.91 -2.22
C VAL A 79 -6.45 0.02 -3.11
N GLY A 80 -5.91 -0.44 -4.24
CA GLY A 80 -6.59 -1.33 -5.16
C GLY A 80 -6.98 -2.66 -4.51
N PHE A 81 -6.07 -3.28 -3.77
CA PHE A 81 -6.31 -4.55 -3.08
C PHE A 81 -7.44 -4.44 -2.03
N VAL A 82 -7.47 -3.35 -1.26
CA VAL A 82 -8.52 -3.09 -0.26
C VAL A 82 -9.84 -2.72 -0.93
N ALA A 83 -9.80 -1.88 -1.99
CA ALA A 83 -11.00 -1.37 -2.64
C ALA A 83 -11.65 -2.37 -3.62
N LEU A 84 -10.89 -3.33 -4.17
CA LEU A 84 -11.38 -4.32 -5.14
C LEU A 84 -12.65 -5.03 -4.66
N PRO A 85 -12.68 -5.69 -3.49
CA PRO A 85 -13.87 -6.42 -3.04
C PRO A 85 -15.08 -5.51 -2.86
N LEU A 86 -14.88 -4.26 -2.41
CA LEU A 86 -15.95 -3.27 -2.25
C LEU A 86 -16.53 -2.84 -3.62
N VAL A 87 -15.66 -2.65 -4.62
CA VAL A 87 -16.08 -2.29 -5.98
C VAL A 87 -16.82 -3.46 -6.64
N LEU A 88 -16.28 -4.68 -6.52
CA LEU A 88 -16.88 -5.93 -7.00
C LEU A 88 -18.20 -6.27 -6.28
N GLY A 89 -18.49 -5.63 -5.15
CA GLY A 89 -19.76 -5.80 -4.44
C GLY A 89 -19.84 -7.04 -3.57
N TYR A 90 -18.70 -7.65 -3.23
CA TYR A 90 -18.67 -8.69 -2.21
C TYR A 90 -19.18 -8.10 -0.89
N GLY A 91 -20.26 -8.66 -0.33
CA GLY A 91 -20.94 -8.16 0.87
C GLY A 91 -22.15 -7.24 0.60
N ARG A 92 -22.57 -7.04 -0.65
CA ARG A 92 -23.86 -6.42 -0.98
C ARG A 92 -25.01 -7.38 -0.64
N SER A 93 -25.53 -7.31 0.58
CA SER A 93 -26.83 -7.88 0.91
C SER A 93 -27.93 -6.92 0.43
N GLY A 94 -28.89 -7.41 -0.36
CA GLY A 94 -29.95 -6.60 -0.98
C GLY A 94 -30.86 -5.87 0.02
N ASP A 95 -30.81 -6.23 1.29
CA ASP A 95 -31.70 -5.74 2.34
C ASP A 95 -31.20 -4.46 3.05
N ASN A 96 -30.05 -3.90 2.63
CA ASN A 96 -29.44 -2.78 3.33
C ASN A 96 -29.44 -1.50 2.46
N PRO A 97 -30.48 -0.65 2.55
CA PRO A 97 -30.67 0.51 1.67
C PRO A 97 -29.57 1.58 1.79
N SER A 98 -28.75 1.55 2.85
CA SER A 98 -27.56 2.42 2.99
C SER A 98 -26.35 1.99 2.13
N VAL A 99 -26.37 0.80 1.51
CA VAL A 99 -25.29 0.27 0.65
C VAL A 99 -25.50 0.63 -0.84
N LEU A 100 -26.62 1.29 -1.15
CA LEU A 100 -27.05 1.75 -2.47
C LEU A 100 -26.98 3.30 -2.48
N PRO A 101 -26.15 4.02 -3.29
CA PRO A 101 -25.16 3.64 -4.29
C PRO A 101 -23.87 4.46 -4.12
N LEU A 102 -23.01 4.15 -3.15
CA LEU A 102 -21.69 4.82 -3.15
C LEU A 102 -20.94 4.30 -4.38
N ALA A 103 -20.64 5.20 -5.33
CA ALA A 103 -19.86 4.86 -6.52
C ALA A 103 -18.41 4.57 -6.08
N TYR A 104 -18.18 3.40 -5.48
CA TYR A 104 -16.88 2.96 -4.97
C TYR A 104 -15.83 2.99 -6.08
N GLY A 105 -16.23 2.72 -7.33
CA GLY A 105 -15.37 2.92 -8.50
C GLY A 105 -14.93 4.38 -8.69
N ARG A 106 -15.83 5.35 -8.46
CA ARG A 106 -15.52 6.79 -8.55
C ARG A 106 -14.60 7.23 -7.40
N GLY A 107 -14.84 6.74 -6.19
CA GLY A 107 -13.97 7.00 -5.04
C GLY A 107 -12.56 6.44 -5.25
N LEU A 108 -12.46 5.20 -5.74
CA LEU A 108 -11.19 4.56 -6.10
C LEU A 108 -10.45 5.36 -7.19
N ALA A 109 -11.15 5.74 -8.25
CA ALA A 109 -10.57 6.55 -9.33
C ALA A 109 -10.01 7.90 -8.83
N LEU A 110 -10.75 8.58 -7.93
CA LEU A 110 -10.30 9.83 -7.31
C LEU A 110 -9.02 9.64 -6.48
N ILE A 111 -8.96 8.61 -5.64
CA ILE A 111 -7.79 8.33 -4.80
C ILE A 111 -6.58 8.02 -5.66
N LEU A 112 -6.74 7.20 -6.70
CA LEU A 112 -5.68 6.89 -7.65
C LEU A 112 -5.22 8.16 -8.38
N ALA A 113 -6.15 8.97 -8.88
CA ALA A 113 -5.83 10.22 -9.55
C ALA A 113 -5.01 11.17 -8.66
N MET A 114 -5.43 11.35 -7.39
CA MET A 114 -4.71 12.16 -6.40
C MET A 114 -3.30 11.62 -6.10
N THR A 115 -3.18 10.29 -5.96
CA THR A 115 -1.90 9.63 -5.69
C THR A 115 -0.91 9.87 -6.83
N TRP A 116 -1.36 9.71 -8.08
CA TRP A 116 -0.53 9.92 -9.26
C TRP A 116 -0.19 11.40 -9.51
N THR A 117 -1.13 12.33 -9.25
CA THR A 117 -0.83 13.76 -9.32
C THR A 117 0.23 14.16 -8.28
N ALA A 118 0.12 13.68 -7.04
CA ALA A 118 1.12 13.94 -6.00
C ALA A 118 2.51 13.41 -6.40
N ALA A 119 2.58 12.22 -7.00
CA ALA A 119 3.83 11.66 -7.49
C ALA A 119 4.43 12.46 -8.67
N LEU A 120 3.61 12.88 -9.64
CA LEU A 120 4.05 13.70 -10.76
C LEU A 120 4.60 15.06 -10.29
N VAL A 121 3.89 15.72 -9.37
CA VAL A 121 4.33 16.99 -8.79
C VAL A 121 5.65 16.82 -8.02
N SER A 122 5.78 15.73 -7.26
CA SER A 122 7.01 15.42 -6.53
C SER A 122 8.19 15.16 -7.46
N ALA A 123 7.96 14.42 -8.55
CA ALA A 123 8.97 14.16 -9.58
C ALA A 123 9.38 15.45 -10.31
N ALA A 124 8.42 16.33 -10.65
CA ALA A 124 8.71 17.62 -11.27
C ALA A 124 9.58 18.52 -10.37
N ARG A 125 9.29 18.56 -9.06
CA ARG A 125 10.11 19.28 -8.07
C ARG A 125 11.50 18.67 -7.90
N ALA A 126 11.63 17.35 -7.99
CA ALA A 126 12.95 16.70 -7.97
C ALA A 126 13.78 17.06 -9.20
N ARG A 127 13.13 17.15 -10.38
CA ARG A 127 13.78 17.58 -11.62
C ARG A 127 14.31 19.02 -11.54
N SER A 128 13.51 19.98 -11.07
CA SER A 128 13.92 21.38 -10.97
C SER A 128 15.13 21.56 -10.05
N ARG A 129 15.11 20.92 -8.88
CA ARG A 129 16.24 20.93 -7.92
C ARG A 129 17.53 20.36 -8.49
N THR A 130 17.42 19.34 -9.35
CA THR A 130 18.60 18.72 -9.97
C THR A 130 19.18 19.60 -11.07
N ALA A 131 18.33 20.35 -11.79
CA ALA A 131 18.76 21.32 -12.80
C ALA A 131 19.45 22.53 -12.17
N GLU A 132 18.88 23.09 -11.11
CA GLU A 132 19.45 24.21 -10.34
C GLU A 132 20.86 23.86 -9.80
N ARG A 133 21.03 22.66 -9.24
CA ARG A 133 22.32 22.18 -8.73
C ARG A 133 23.40 22.01 -9.80
N ARG A 134 23.02 21.73 -11.05
CA ARG A 134 23.98 21.62 -12.16
C ARG A 134 24.44 23.00 -12.61
N ALA A 135 23.50 23.96 -12.71
CA ALA A 135 23.82 25.33 -13.07
C ALA A 135 24.81 25.97 -12.08
N ASP A 136 24.61 25.77 -10.77
CA ASP A 136 25.51 26.29 -9.72
C ASP A 136 26.93 25.68 -9.77
N ARG A 137 27.06 24.44 -10.26
CA ARG A 137 28.35 23.75 -10.37
C ARG A 137 29.21 24.23 -11.53
N ASP A 138 28.60 24.60 -12.65
CA ASP A 138 29.32 25.09 -13.85
C ASP A 138 29.77 26.55 -13.71
N SER A 139 29.27 27.26 -12.69
CA SER A 139 29.65 28.64 -12.34
C SER A 139 30.79 28.76 -11.32
N ARG A 140 31.40 27.65 -10.88
CA ARG A 140 32.58 27.60 -10.00
C ARG A 140 33.80 27.06 -10.73
#